data_AF-A0A7G2JWX6-F1
#
_entry.id   AF-A0A7G2JWX6-F1
#
_cell.length_a   1.000
_cell.length_b   1.000
_cell.length_c   1.000
_cell.angle_alpha   90.00
_cell.angle_beta   90.00
_cell.angle_gamma   90.00
#
_symmetry.space_group_name_H-M   'P 1'
#
loop_
_entity.id
_entity.type
_entity.pdbx_description
1 polymer ?
#
loop_
_entity_poly.entity_id
_entity_poly.type
_entity_poly.pdbx_seq_one_letter_code
_entity_poly.pdbx_strand_id
1 'polypeptide(L)'
;IAAIDLGSNSFHMIVARIVNGSIQVLSRLKQKVKLAEGLDENAVLNQEAITRGVNCLALFAERLQGFPMENVNVVGTYTLRRAVNNDEFLRQAAKVFPYPINIISGQTEAKTIYAGVCHTQPEKGRKLVIDIGGGSTEMIIGDDFTPLIAESRHMGCVSFATQ
;
A
#
# COMPACT_ATOMS: atom_id res chain seq x y z
N ILE A 1 -6.62 0.70 -15.65
CA ILE A 1 -6.56 0.20 -14.25
C ILE A 1 -5.68 1.12 -13.41
N ALA A 2 -5.94 1.19 -12.11
CA ALA A 2 -5.10 1.90 -11.14
C ALA A 2 -4.93 1.04 -9.88
N ALA A 3 -3.74 1.10 -9.30
CA ALA A 3 -3.42 0.48 -8.02
C ALA A 3 -2.91 1.57 -7.07
N ILE A 4 -3.45 1.60 -5.86
CA ILE A 4 -3.09 2.55 -4.82
C ILE A 4 -2.70 1.78 -3.56
N ASP A 5 -1.56 2.14 -2.99
CA ASP A 5 -1.05 1.60 -1.72
C ASP A 5 -0.92 2.73 -0.69
N LEU A 6 -1.60 2.55 0.45
CA LEU A 6 -1.62 3.49 1.57
C LEU A 6 -0.63 3.00 2.64
N GLY A 7 0.65 3.23 2.36
CA GLY A 7 1.76 2.82 3.22
C GLY A 7 2.02 3.75 4.41
N SER A 8 2.88 3.29 5.31
CA SER A 8 3.28 4.00 6.53
C SER A 8 3.95 5.35 6.29
N ASN A 9 4.86 5.43 5.33
CA ASN A 9 5.64 6.63 5.05
C ASN A 9 5.08 7.41 3.85
N SER A 10 4.64 6.71 2.82
CA SER A 10 4.19 7.31 1.57
C SER A 10 2.97 6.59 1.04
N PHE A 11 2.09 7.35 0.38
CA PHE A 11 1.05 6.78 -0.46
C PHE A 11 1.55 6.72 -1.89
N HIS A 12 1.24 5.61 -2.56
CA HIS A 12 1.68 5.32 -3.92
C HIS A 12 0.47 5.09 -4.81
N MET A 13 0.52 5.60 -6.03
CA MET A 13 -0.47 5.32 -7.06
C MET A 13 0.22 4.99 -8.38
N ILE A 14 -0.20 3.92 -9.02
CA ILE A 14 0.22 3.53 -10.37
C ILE A 14 -1.02 3.45 -11.24
N VAL A 15 -0.99 4.16 -12.36
CA VAL A 15 -2.01 4.06 -13.41
C VAL A 15 -1.41 3.34 -14.60
N ALA A 16 -2.10 2.32 -15.10
CA ALA A 16 -1.66 1.53 -16.23
C ALA A 16 -2.83 1.17 -17.15
N ARG A 17 -2.49 0.82 -18.39
CA ARG A 17 -3.40 0.20 -19.36
C ARG A 17 -2.83 -1.13 -19.82
N ILE A 18 -3.72 -2.02 -20.26
CA ILE A 18 -3.34 -3.30 -20.86
C ILE A 18 -3.44 -3.15 -22.37
N VAL A 19 -2.35 -3.42 -23.09
CA VAL A 19 -2.28 -3.38 -24.55
C VAL A 19 -1.71 -4.72 -25.02
N ASN A 20 -2.48 -5.47 -25.81
CA ASN A 20 -2.10 -6.80 -26.32
C ASN A 20 -1.60 -7.76 -25.21
N GLY A 21 -2.26 -7.75 -24.04
CA GLY A 21 -1.89 -8.58 -22.90
C GLY A 21 -0.74 -8.04 -22.04
N SER A 22 -0.08 -6.95 -22.46
CA SER A 22 1.04 -6.34 -21.72
C SER A 22 0.60 -5.11 -20.92
N ILE A 23 1.13 -4.98 -19.71
CA ILE A 23 0.90 -3.82 -18.84
C ILE A 23 1.80 -2.67 -19.29
N GLN A 24 1.19 -1.55 -19.67
CA GLN A 24 1.87 -0.28 -19.93
C GLN A 24 1.55 0.72 -18.82
N VAL A 25 2.57 1.10 -18.05
CA VAL A 25 2.45 2.13 -17.01
C VAL A 25 2.33 3.50 -17.68
N LEU A 26 1.28 4.24 -17.32
CA LEU A 26 0.99 5.58 -17.83
C LEU A 26 1.45 6.67 -16.87
N SER A 27 1.34 6.41 -15.56
CA SER A 27 1.69 7.39 -14.54
C SER A 27 2.02 6.71 -13.22
N ARG A 28 2.95 7.30 -12.48
CA ARG A 28 3.31 6.92 -11.11
C ARG A 28 3.26 8.18 -10.25
N LEU A 29 2.57 8.13 -9.13
CA LEU A 29 2.56 9.19 -8.13
C LEU A 29 3.02 8.60 -6.80
N LYS A 30 3.79 9.39 -6.07
CA LYS A 30 4.24 9.08 -4.71
C LYS A 30 4.15 10.35 -3.88
N GLN A 31 3.42 10.29 -2.78
CA GLN A 31 3.30 11.39 -1.84
C GLN A 31 3.76 10.94 -0.46
N LYS A 32 4.68 11.70 0.15
CA LYS A 32 5.09 11.47 1.54
C LYS A 32 3.99 11.96 2.49
N VAL A 33 3.19 11.03 2.99
CA VAL A 33 2.08 11.30 3.93
C VAL A 33 2.54 11.16 5.38
N LYS A 34 3.52 10.28 5.64
CA LYS A 34 4.04 9.96 6.97
C LYS A 34 2.90 9.62 7.93
N LEU A 35 2.04 8.70 7.52
CA LEU A 35 0.87 8.30 8.29
C LEU A 35 1.29 7.67 9.63
N ALA A 36 2.39 6.89 9.62
CA ALA A 36 2.92 6.25 10.84
C ALA A 36 3.42 7.23 11.90
N GLU A 37 3.87 8.44 11.53
CA GLU A 37 4.31 9.45 12.51
C GLU A 37 3.16 9.96 13.38
N GLY A 38 1.91 9.75 12.95
CA GLY A 38 0.74 10.08 13.77
C GLY A 38 0.21 8.94 14.62
N LEU A 39 0.83 7.76 14.59
CA LEU A 39 0.41 6.61 15.36
C LEU A 39 1.11 6.63 16.73
N ASP A 40 0.35 6.76 17.80
CA ASP A 40 0.89 6.77 19.16
C ASP A 40 1.11 5.36 19.75
N GLU A 41 1.56 5.31 21.00
CA GLU A 41 1.81 4.06 21.74
C GLU A 41 0.54 3.21 21.97
N ASN A 42 -0.64 3.85 21.98
CA ASN A 42 -1.95 3.20 22.08
C ASN A 42 -2.49 2.80 20.70
N ALA A 43 -1.67 2.94 19.66
CA ALA A 43 -2.02 2.71 18.27
C ALA A 43 -3.22 3.57 17.80
N VAL A 44 -3.35 4.79 18.32
CA VAL A 44 -4.32 5.77 17.85
C VAL A 44 -3.65 6.69 16.84
N LEU A 45 -4.28 6.87 15.67
CA LEU A 45 -3.88 7.88 14.69
C LEU A 45 -4.36 9.26 15.13
N ASN A 46 -3.44 10.21 15.24
CA ASN A 46 -3.78 11.60 15.49
C ASN A 46 -4.48 12.26 14.28
N GLN A 47 -5.25 13.32 14.55
CA GLN A 47 -6.04 14.00 13.52
C GLN A 47 -5.16 14.67 12.45
N GLU A 48 -3.94 15.08 12.78
CA GLU A 48 -3.03 15.69 11.81
C GLU A 48 -2.63 14.68 10.71
N ALA A 49 -2.24 13.45 11.08
CA ALA A 49 -1.89 12.39 10.15
C ALA A 49 -3.10 11.94 9.32
N ILE A 50 -4.28 11.84 9.94
CA ILE A 50 -5.53 11.57 9.22
C ILE A 50 -5.76 12.64 8.16
N THR A 51 -5.66 13.92 8.53
CA THR A 51 -5.85 15.05 7.61
C THR A 51 -4.86 15.01 6.45
N ARG A 52 -3.57 14.75 6.71
CA ARG A 52 -2.56 14.59 5.64
C ARG A 52 -2.92 13.46 4.67
N GLY A 53 -3.35 12.31 5.19
CA GLY A 53 -3.74 11.16 4.36
C GLY A 53 -5.00 11.42 3.54
N VAL A 54 -6.03 12.02 4.15
CA VAL A 54 -7.28 12.40 3.47
C VAL A 54 -7.02 13.43 2.37
N ASN A 55 -6.19 14.45 2.63
CA ASN A 55 -5.80 15.42 1.61
C ASN A 55 -5.06 14.77 0.44
N CYS A 56 -4.18 13.80 0.71
CA CYS A 56 -3.52 13.03 -0.34
C CYS A 56 -4.53 12.20 -1.17
N LEU A 57 -5.52 11.60 -0.53
CA LEU A 57 -6.57 10.85 -1.21
C LEU A 57 -7.46 11.74 -2.08
N ALA A 58 -7.74 12.98 -1.66
CA ALA A 58 -8.44 13.96 -2.49
C ALA A 58 -7.69 14.23 -3.81
N LEU A 59 -6.36 14.42 -3.75
CA LEU A 59 -5.52 14.59 -4.95
C LEU A 59 -5.52 13.33 -5.84
N PHE A 60 -5.55 12.14 -5.25
CA PHE A 60 -5.68 10.89 -6.02
C PHE A 60 -7.06 10.76 -6.66
N ALA A 61 -8.13 11.20 -5.99
CA ALA A 61 -9.48 11.19 -6.55
C ALA A 61 -9.58 12.04 -7.82
N GLU A 62 -8.99 13.25 -7.81
CA GLU A 62 -8.91 14.12 -8.99
C GLU A 62 -8.22 13.41 -10.16
N ARG A 63 -7.11 12.70 -9.88
CA ARG A 63 -6.35 11.99 -10.91
C ARG A 63 -7.09 10.77 -11.47
N LEU A 64 -7.97 10.17 -10.69
CA LEU A 64 -8.78 9.00 -11.03
C LEU A 64 -10.17 9.38 -11.54
N GLN A 65 -10.44 10.64 -11.83
CA GLN A 65 -11.74 11.06 -12.35
C GLN A 65 -12.09 10.28 -13.63
N GLY A 66 -13.28 9.67 -13.65
CA GLY A 66 -13.76 8.86 -14.76
C GLY A 66 -13.29 7.40 -14.77
N PHE A 67 -12.52 6.94 -13.78
CA PHE A 67 -12.20 5.51 -13.65
C PHE A 67 -13.42 4.73 -13.09
N PRO A 68 -13.78 3.59 -13.70
CA PRO A 68 -14.75 2.66 -13.11
C PRO A 68 -14.22 2.06 -11.80
N MET A 69 -15.10 1.78 -10.84
CA MET A 69 -14.70 1.25 -9.52
C MET A 69 -13.94 -0.08 -9.62
N GLU A 70 -14.37 -0.97 -10.51
CA GLU A 70 -13.76 -2.27 -10.76
C GLU A 70 -12.32 -2.18 -11.30
N ASN A 71 -11.93 -1.00 -11.80
CA ASN A 71 -10.60 -0.76 -12.36
C ASN A 71 -9.64 -0.08 -11.39
N VAL A 72 -10.07 0.19 -10.15
CA VAL A 72 -9.26 0.83 -9.11
C VAL A 72 -9.19 -0.07 -7.90
N ASN A 73 -7.97 -0.51 -7.57
CA ASN A 73 -7.73 -1.29 -6.35
C ASN A 73 -6.92 -0.45 -5.36
N VAL A 74 -7.38 -0.38 -4.11
CA VAL A 74 -6.78 0.45 -3.07
C VAL A 74 -6.55 -0.40 -1.83
N VAL A 75 -5.31 -0.45 -1.38
CA VAL A 75 -4.92 -1.25 -0.22
C VAL A 75 -4.33 -0.38 0.88
N GLY A 76 -4.69 -0.67 2.13
CA GLY A 76 -4.07 -0.12 3.32
C GLY A 76 -3.21 -1.19 4.02
N THR A 77 -2.00 -0.83 4.39
CA THR A 77 -1.01 -1.77 4.95
C THR A 77 -0.76 -1.51 6.43
N TYR A 78 0.49 -1.66 6.91
CA TYR A 78 0.85 -1.69 8.32
C TYR A 78 0.18 -0.62 9.19
N THR A 79 0.24 0.66 8.82
CA THR A 79 -0.25 1.73 9.70
C THR A 79 -1.76 1.67 9.89
N LEU A 80 -2.53 1.45 8.82
CA LEU A 80 -3.99 1.33 8.92
C LEU A 80 -4.40 0.01 9.57
N ARG A 81 -3.62 -1.07 9.36
CA ARG A 81 -3.80 -2.36 10.04
C ARG A 81 -3.56 -2.26 11.55
N ARG A 82 -2.64 -1.41 11.99
CA ARG A 82 -2.34 -1.21 13.41
C ARG A 82 -3.25 -0.21 14.10
N ALA A 83 -3.70 0.83 13.39
CA ALA A 83 -4.50 1.89 13.99
C ALA A 83 -5.84 1.35 14.53
N VAL A 84 -6.11 1.55 15.82
CA VAL A 84 -7.37 1.11 16.45
C VAL A 84 -8.55 1.97 16.02
N ASN A 85 -8.28 3.20 15.57
CA ASN A 85 -9.25 4.16 15.02
C ASN A 85 -9.16 4.27 13.49
N ASN A 86 -8.80 3.18 12.80
CA ASN A 86 -8.73 3.19 11.33
C ASN A 86 -10.09 3.51 10.67
N ASP A 87 -11.20 3.17 11.33
CA ASP A 87 -12.56 3.48 10.92
C ASP A 87 -12.80 4.99 10.79
N GLU A 88 -12.22 5.79 11.69
CA GLU A 88 -12.28 7.25 11.60
C GLU A 88 -11.54 7.78 10.37
N PHE A 89 -10.35 7.24 10.08
CA PHE A 89 -9.62 7.56 8.85
C PHE A 89 -10.45 7.19 7.61
N LEU A 90 -11.01 5.98 7.56
CA LEU A 90 -11.81 5.48 6.44
C LEU A 90 -13.07 6.34 6.22
N ARG A 91 -13.75 6.74 7.29
CA ARG A 91 -14.93 7.60 7.24
C ARG A 91 -14.63 8.99 6.70
N GLN A 92 -13.49 9.59 7.09
CA GLN A 92 -13.07 10.88 6.55
C GLN A 92 -12.62 10.74 5.09
N ALA A 93 -11.87 9.68 4.74
CA ALA A 93 -11.42 9.39 3.39
C ALA A 93 -12.58 9.21 2.40
N ALA A 94 -13.63 8.50 2.80
CA ALA A 94 -14.81 8.24 1.96
C ALA A 94 -15.53 9.53 1.48
N LYS A 95 -15.32 10.67 2.16
CA LYS A 95 -15.90 11.97 1.75
C LYS A 95 -15.20 12.57 0.52
N VAL A 96 -13.95 12.23 0.29
CA VAL A 96 -13.11 12.82 -0.77
C VAL A 96 -12.64 11.80 -1.80
N PHE A 97 -12.73 10.51 -1.49
CA PHE A 97 -12.19 9.43 -2.29
C PHE A 97 -13.23 8.32 -2.45
N PRO A 98 -13.78 8.13 -3.66
CA PRO A 98 -14.96 7.29 -3.87
C PRO A 98 -14.65 5.79 -3.95
N TYR A 99 -13.37 5.39 -3.92
CA TYR A 99 -12.95 4.00 -4.06
C TYR A 99 -12.76 3.33 -2.69
N PRO A 100 -13.22 2.08 -2.51
CA PRO A 100 -13.09 1.36 -1.25
C PRO A 100 -11.61 1.09 -0.93
N ILE A 101 -11.24 1.32 0.34
CA ILE A 101 -9.89 1.04 0.85
C ILE A 101 -9.93 -0.31 1.56
N ASN A 102 -9.18 -1.29 1.05
CA ASN A 102 -9.09 -2.62 1.64
C ASN A 102 -7.85 -2.70 2.54
N ILE A 103 -8.05 -2.79 3.86
CA ILE A 103 -6.93 -3.03 4.78
C ILE A 103 -6.54 -4.51 4.69
N ILE A 104 -5.30 -4.78 4.27
CA ILE A 104 -4.82 -6.15 4.02
C ILE A 104 -3.91 -6.65 5.14
N SER A 105 -3.87 -7.96 5.34
CA SER A 105 -2.92 -8.60 6.25
C SER A 105 -1.48 -8.46 5.74
N GLY A 106 -0.49 -8.53 6.63
CA GLY A 106 0.92 -8.53 6.23
C GLY A 106 1.29 -9.72 5.32
N GLN A 107 0.63 -10.87 5.48
CA GLN A 107 0.84 -12.00 4.57
C GLN A 107 0.26 -11.74 3.17
N THR A 108 -0.91 -11.09 3.09
CA THR A 108 -1.52 -10.69 1.81
C THR A 108 -0.63 -9.67 1.10
N GLU A 109 -0.09 -8.70 1.85
CA GLU A 109 0.88 -7.71 1.39
C GLU A 109 2.14 -8.39 0.83
N ALA A 110 2.77 -9.27 1.61
CA ALA A 110 3.94 -10.06 1.19
C ALA A 110 3.70 -10.84 -0.12
N LYS A 111 2.56 -11.54 -0.24
CA LYS A 111 2.19 -12.27 -1.46
C LYS A 111 1.99 -11.34 -2.66
N THR A 112 1.42 -10.16 -2.44
CA THR A 112 1.20 -9.15 -3.49
C THR A 112 2.52 -8.57 -3.98
N ILE A 113 3.45 -8.26 -3.06
CA ILE A 113 4.82 -7.83 -3.37
C ILE A 113 5.52 -8.90 -4.22
N TYR A 114 5.49 -10.16 -3.79
CA TYR A 114 6.09 -11.27 -4.54
C TYR A 114 5.52 -11.39 -5.95
N ALA A 115 4.20 -11.33 -6.10
CA ALA A 115 3.56 -11.34 -7.42
C ALA A 115 4.04 -10.17 -8.29
N GLY A 116 4.18 -8.97 -7.73
CA GLY A 116 4.72 -7.80 -8.43
C GLY A 116 6.18 -7.99 -8.89
N VAL A 117 7.03 -8.56 -8.04
CA VAL A 117 8.43 -8.90 -8.40
C VAL A 117 8.45 -9.92 -9.55
N CYS A 118 7.65 -10.98 -9.50
CA CYS A 118 7.65 -12.01 -10.54
C CYS A 118 7.18 -11.48 -11.91
N HIS A 119 6.31 -10.47 -11.94
CA HIS A 119 5.89 -9.82 -13.19
C HIS A 119 6.89 -8.80 -13.74
N THR A 120 7.82 -8.30 -12.90
CA THR A 120 8.77 -7.24 -13.30
C THR A 120 10.20 -7.73 -13.44
N GLN A 121 10.54 -8.86 -12.82
CA GLN A 121 11.85 -9.51 -12.85
C GLN A 121 11.68 -10.93 -13.41
N PRO A 122 11.80 -11.11 -14.76
CA PRO A 122 11.62 -12.40 -15.42
C PRO A 122 12.85 -13.30 -15.25
N GLU A 123 13.27 -13.51 -14.00
CA GLU A 123 14.33 -14.44 -13.63
C GLU A 123 13.74 -15.82 -13.33
N LYS A 124 14.48 -16.87 -13.66
CA LYS A 124 14.10 -18.27 -13.40
C LYS A 124 14.66 -18.73 -12.06
N GLY A 125 13.98 -19.71 -11.46
CA GLY A 125 14.43 -20.36 -10.23
C GLY A 125 13.87 -19.72 -8.96
N ARG A 126 14.28 -20.28 -7.82
CA ARG A 126 13.80 -19.87 -6.49
C ARG A 126 14.27 -18.47 -6.13
N LYS A 127 13.36 -17.66 -5.59
CA LYS A 127 13.62 -16.26 -5.20
C LYS A 127 13.39 -16.08 -3.71
N LEU A 128 14.28 -15.31 -3.07
CA LEU A 128 14.03 -14.65 -1.79
C LEU A 128 13.75 -13.17 -2.09
N VAL A 129 12.56 -12.71 -1.72
CA VAL A 129 12.15 -11.31 -1.84
C VAL A 129 12.10 -10.72 -0.44
N ILE A 130 12.73 -9.56 -0.27
CA ILE A 130 12.68 -8.78 0.97
C ILE A 130 12.22 -7.37 0.61
N ASP A 131 11.18 -6.90 1.29
CA ASP A 131 10.71 -5.52 1.21
C ASP A 131 10.75 -4.89 2.60
N ILE A 132 11.44 -3.76 2.74
CA ILE A 132 11.61 -3.05 4.01
C ILE A 132 10.80 -1.76 3.93
N GLY A 133 9.62 -1.79 4.53
CA GLY A 133 8.69 -0.68 4.58
C GLY A 133 8.95 0.29 5.72
N GLY A 134 8.00 1.21 5.90
CA GLY A 134 8.04 2.20 6.99
C GLY A 134 7.74 1.60 8.35
N GLY A 135 6.83 0.61 8.43
CA GLY A 135 6.44 0.00 9.70
C GLY A 135 6.39 -1.54 9.70
N SER A 136 6.47 -2.18 8.54
CA SER A 136 6.66 -3.62 8.41
C SER A 136 7.75 -3.97 7.39
N THR A 137 8.26 -5.19 7.52
CA THR A 137 9.19 -5.82 6.59
C THR A 137 8.60 -7.15 6.17
N GLU A 138 8.51 -7.37 4.86
CA GLU A 138 7.98 -8.56 4.24
C GLU A 138 9.13 -9.43 3.71
N MET A 139 9.04 -10.74 3.94
CA MET A 139 10.04 -11.74 3.52
C MET A 139 9.34 -12.92 2.87
N ILE A 140 9.69 -13.21 1.62
CA ILE A 140 9.01 -14.21 0.81
C ILE A 140 10.02 -15.13 0.13
N ILE A 141 9.82 -16.44 0.24
CA ILE A 141 10.49 -17.43 -0.61
C ILE A 141 9.45 -18.01 -1.55
N GLY A 142 9.77 -18.11 -2.84
CA GLY A 142 8.87 -18.72 -3.82
C GLY A 142 9.56 -19.19 -5.09
N ASP A 143 8.84 -20.02 -5.83
CA ASP A 143 9.23 -20.56 -7.13
C ASP A 143 8.27 -20.03 -8.23
N ASP A 144 8.82 -19.48 -9.31
CA ASP A 144 8.06 -18.85 -10.41
C ASP A 144 7.02 -17.82 -9.91
N PHE A 145 5.73 -18.12 -10.02
CA PHE A 145 4.62 -17.26 -9.54
C PHE A 145 4.00 -17.77 -8.23
N THR A 146 4.60 -18.78 -7.59
CA THR A 146 4.07 -19.45 -6.41
C THR A 146 4.89 -19.10 -5.17
N PRO A 147 4.36 -18.30 -4.23
CA PRO A 147 5.00 -18.11 -2.93
C PRO A 147 4.90 -19.39 -2.10
N LEU A 148 6.03 -19.86 -1.57
CA LEU A 148 6.10 -21.03 -0.67
C LEU A 148 6.00 -20.61 0.79
N ILE A 149 6.69 -19.53 1.15
CA ILE A 149 6.69 -18.93 2.49
C ILE A 149 6.52 -17.43 2.30
N ALA A 150 5.56 -16.81 2.99
CA ALA A 150 5.32 -15.38 2.95
C ALA A 150 5.09 -14.87 4.38
N GLU A 151 6.05 -14.12 4.89
CA GLU A 151 6.06 -13.62 6.27
C GLU A 151 6.11 -12.09 6.28
N SER A 152 5.50 -11.50 7.30
CA SER A 152 5.58 -10.06 7.58
C SER A 152 5.91 -9.86 9.05
N ARG A 153 6.78 -8.89 9.35
CA ARG A 153 7.21 -8.55 10.71
C ARG A 153 7.04 -7.07 10.97
N HIS A 154 6.69 -6.71 12.20
CA HIS A 154 6.46 -5.33 12.64
C HIS A 154 7.78 -4.59 12.91
N MET A 155 8.58 -4.41 11.87
CA MET A 155 9.82 -3.65 11.89
C MET A 155 9.91 -2.85 10.61
N GLY A 156 10.33 -1.59 10.69
CA GLY A 156 10.42 -0.72 9.51
C GLY A 156 11.18 0.55 9.82
N CYS A 157 11.59 1.28 8.78
CA CYS A 157 12.51 2.40 8.94
C CYS A 157 11.93 3.59 9.73
N VAL A 158 10.61 3.79 9.71
CA VAL A 158 9.94 4.86 10.47
C VAL A 158 9.76 4.43 11.93
N SER A 159 9.30 3.19 12.18
CA SER A 159 9.10 2.71 13.55
C SER A 159 10.38 2.50 14.34
N PHE A 160 11.51 2.24 13.67
CA PHE A 160 12.82 2.10 14.30
C PHE A 160 13.54 3.44 14.50
N ALA A 161 13.14 4.50 13.77
CA ALA A 161 13.75 5.83 13.95
C ALA A 161 13.32 6.51 15.28
N THR A 162 12.27 6.00 15.93
CA THR A 162 11.71 6.52 17.18
C THR A 162 12.04 5.66 18.41
N GLN A 163 12.86 4.61 18.24
CA GLN A 163 13.41 3.80 19.34
C GLN A 163 14.77 4.35 19.75
#